data_AF-A0A8T7LLY0-F1
#
_entry.id   AF-A0A8T7LLY0-F1
#
_cell.length_a   1.000
_cell.length_b   1.000
_cell.length_c   1.000
_cell.angle_alpha   90.00
_cell.angle_beta   90.00
_cell.angle_gamma   90.00
#
_symmetry.space_group_name_H-M   'P 1'
#
loop_
_entity.id
_entity.type
_entity.pdbx_description
1 polymer ?
#
loop_
_entity_poly.entity_id
_entity_poly.type
_entity_poly.pdbx_seq_one_letter_code
_entity_poly.pdbx_strand_id
1 'polypeptide(L)'
;MTSRFSRPRLIDESDRRYRAHVEQMQLLRSNQRAIRPPRARDVFGGEAEAALRTWLAQHMALSDRRIVEYLEHRGRQAITKYRELDAVSLPDARTIHVFEIKASMKATSLRRAVHQLRDTQTILRMLFTRVHTTILLVDTGMPLTPADAAAQRADWIAKNPDRPAPDEPPPTLDAVLEHLPQVRLAPSLEALPADPDLVGLLRFSVDDIVALAGAENLHLDWDEDDEEEEDGAEQEVAERYAYTTEVTEDDEDNPLAAALRKAIEGRQQ
;
A
#
# COMPACT_ATOMS: atom_id res chain seq x y z
N MET A 1 -0.69 -28.20 -9.35
CA MET A 1 -1.51 -26.99 -9.14
C MET A 1 -0.88 -25.87 -9.95
N THR A 2 -1.65 -25.16 -10.76
CA THR A 2 -1.16 -23.98 -11.50
C THR A 2 -0.87 -22.86 -10.50
N SER A 3 0.31 -22.24 -10.57
CA SER A 3 0.68 -21.10 -9.74
C SER A 3 -0.28 -19.93 -9.96
N ARG A 4 -0.78 -19.29 -8.89
CA ARG A 4 -1.64 -18.10 -8.96
C ARG A 4 -1.00 -16.95 -9.74
N PHE A 5 0.32 -16.84 -9.69
CA PHE A 5 1.09 -15.79 -10.37
C PHE A 5 2.06 -16.37 -11.39
N SER A 6 2.39 -15.61 -12.44
CA SER A 6 3.42 -16.00 -13.40
C SER A 6 4.04 -14.81 -14.16
N ARG A 7 5.16 -15.07 -14.85
CA ARG A 7 5.89 -14.10 -15.69
C ARG A 7 6.18 -12.75 -15.03
N PRO A 8 6.70 -12.73 -13.79
CA PRO A 8 7.02 -11.45 -13.17
C PRO A 8 8.16 -10.73 -13.89
N ARG A 9 8.12 -9.41 -13.87
CA ARG A 9 9.19 -8.50 -14.29
C ARG A 9 9.29 -7.38 -13.28
N LEU A 10 10.51 -7.10 -12.83
CA LEU A 10 10.80 -5.90 -12.04
C LEU A 10 11.21 -4.77 -12.99
N ILE A 11 10.44 -3.70 -13.03
CA ILE A 11 10.57 -2.58 -13.96
C ILE A 11 10.59 -1.25 -13.20
N ASP A 12 10.99 -0.18 -13.88
CA ASP A 12 10.89 1.19 -13.39
C ASP A 12 9.74 1.93 -14.08
N GLU A 13 9.53 3.19 -13.69
CA GLU A 13 8.45 4.06 -14.17
C GLU A 13 8.58 4.43 -15.66
N SER A 14 9.74 4.20 -16.28
CA SER A 14 9.96 4.49 -17.69
C SER A 14 9.46 3.37 -18.62
N ASP A 15 9.09 2.20 -18.09
CA ASP A 15 8.59 1.08 -18.89
C ASP A 15 7.33 1.50 -19.67
N ARG A 16 7.41 1.32 -20.99
CA ARG A 16 6.37 1.76 -21.93
C ARG A 16 4.99 1.15 -21.64
N ARG A 17 4.93 -0.10 -21.18
CA ARG A 17 3.66 -0.79 -20.89
C ARG A 17 3.04 -0.27 -19.61
N TYR A 18 3.86 -0.08 -18.58
CA TYR A 18 3.42 0.51 -17.33
C TYR A 18 2.93 1.95 -17.54
N ARG A 19 3.66 2.79 -18.30
CA ARG A 19 3.20 4.14 -18.64
C ARG A 19 1.85 4.16 -19.35
N ALA A 20 1.67 3.32 -20.36
CA ALA A 20 0.39 3.21 -21.07
C ALA A 20 -0.75 2.77 -20.14
N HIS A 21 -0.46 1.87 -19.19
CA HIS A 21 -1.41 1.43 -18.17
C HIS A 21 -1.81 2.59 -17.23
N VAL A 22 -0.84 3.36 -16.73
CA VAL A 22 -1.10 4.53 -15.87
C VAL A 22 -1.92 5.58 -16.62
N GLU A 23 -1.58 5.89 -17.87
CA GLU A 23 -2.33 6.83 -18.71
C GLU A 23 -3.78 6.37 -18.91
N GLN A 24 -4.00 5.08 -19.19
CA GLN A 24 -5.35 4.52 -19.29
C GLN A 24 -6.13 4.66 -17.98
N MET A 25 -5.50 4.38 -16.83
CA MET A 25 -6.13 4.51 -15.51
C MET A 25 -6.48 5.97 -15.18
N GLN A 26 -5.62 6.92 -15.53
CA GLN A 26 -5.88 8.35 -15.35
C GLN A 26 -7.08 8.80 -16.19
N LEU A 27 -7.18 8.34 -17.44
CA LEU A 27 -8.33 8.64 -18.30
C LEU A 27 -9.63 8.08 -17.70
N LEU A 28 -9.63 6.82 -17.24
CA LEU A 28 -10.79 6.21 -16.58
C LEU A 28 -11.23 7.00 -15.34
N ARG A 29 -10.29 7.42 -14.49
CA ARG A 29 -10.58 8.24 -13.30
C ARG A 29 -11.13 9.61 -13.64
N SER A 30 -10.55 10.29 -14.64
CA SER A 30 -11.03 11.60 -15.08
C SER A 30 -12.47 11.58 -15.59
N ASN A 31 -12.93 10.43 -16.09
CA ASN A 31 -14.28 10.24 -16.60
C ASN A 31 -15.31 9.86 -15.51
N GLN A 32 -14.89 9.46 -14.30
CA GLN A 32 -15.75 8.86 -13.25
C GLN A 32 -16.14 9.79 -12.07
N ARG A 33 -16.26 11.11 -12.29
CA ARG A 33 -16.88 12.09 -11.35
C ARG A 33 -16.00 12.54 -10.16
N ALA A 34 -16.48 13.57 -9.46
CA ALA A 34 -15.79 14.46 -8.53
C ALA A 34 -14.76 13.78 -7.60
N ILE A 35 -13.48 14.04 -7.86
CA ILE A 35 -12.38 13.62 -6.99
C ILE A 35 -12.49 14.46 -5.71
N ARG A 36 -12.84 13.80 -4.60
CA ARG A 36 -12.72 14.41 -3.28
C ARG A 36 -11.25 14.78 -3.06
N PRO A 37 -10.93 15.98 -2.54
CA PRO A 37 -9.56 16.31 -2.17
C PRO A 37 -8.97 15.21 -1.26
N PRO A 38 -7.66 14.91 -1.38
CA PRO A 38 -6.99 14.03 -0.42
C PRO A 38 -7.17 14.54 1.01
N ARG A 39 -7.43 13.64 1.96
CA ARG A 39 -7.50 13.99 3.38
C ARG A 39 -6.11 14.36 3.90
N ALA A 40 -6.02 15.16 4.95
CA ALA A 40 -4.73 15.53 5.55
C ALA A 40 -3.90 14.29 5.93
N ARG A 41 -4.53 13.23 6.45
CA ARG A 41 -3.86 11.95 6.75
C ARG A 41 -3.32 11.23 5.50
N ASP A 42 -4.03 11.28 4.38
CA ASP A 42 -3.52 10.72 3.12
C ASP A 42 -2.28 11.47 2.64
N VAL A 43 -2.29 12.80 2.80
CA VAL A 43 -1.15 13.67 2.45
C VAL A 43 0.04 13.36 3.36
N PHE A 44 -0.17 13.34 4.68
CA PHE A 44 0.88 12.96 5.62
C PHE A 44 1.46 11.57 5.34
N GLY A 45 0.61 10.59 5.01
CA GLY A 45 1.07 9.25 4.66
C GLY A 45 2.08 9.26 3.51
N GLY A 46 1.84 10.07 2.47
CA GLY A 46 2.77 10.26 1.36
C GLY A 46 4.03 11.03 1.72
N GLU A 47 3.92 12.03 2.60
CA GLU A 47 5.08 12.81 3.09
C GLU A 47 5.98 11.96 3.98
N ALA A 48 5.40 11.17 4.88
CA ALA A 48 6.12 10.22 5.73
C ALA A 48 6.79 9.12 4.89
N GLU A 49 6.14 8.64 3.84
CA GLU A 49 6.74 7.74 2.86
C GLU A 49 7.97 8.37 2.19
N ALA A 50 7.85 9.60 1.69
CA ALA A 50 8.96 10.31 1.05
C ALA A 50 10.13 10.56 2.01
N ALA A 51 9.84 10.95 3.25
CA ALA A 51 10.83 11.16 4.30
C ALA A 51 11.58 9.86 4.63
N LEU A 52 10.86 8.76 4.87
CA LEU A 52 11.46 7.47 5.16
C LEU A 52 12.22 6.87 3.99
N ARG A 53 11.76 7.08 2.75
CA ARG A 53 12.51 6.67 1.55
C ARG A 53 13.83 7.45 1.43
N THR A 54 13.82 8.74 1.72
CA THR A 54 15.04 9.57 1.75
C THR A 54 15.99 9.10 2.83
N TRP A 55 15.49 8.82 4.03
CA TRP A 55 16.27 8.24 5.12
C TRP A 55 16.84 6.86 4.76
N LEU A 56 16.05 5.96 4.17
CA LEU A 56 16.53 4.66 3.69
C LEU A 56 17.68 4.80 2.69
N ALA A 57 17.58 5.76 1.76
CA ALA A 57 18.61 6.01 0.75
C ALA A 57 19.96 6.45 1.35
N GLN A 58 19.98 6.97 2.57
CA GLN A 58 21.23 7.30 3.30
C GLN A 58 21.93 6.03 3.84
N HIS A 59 21.18 4.95 4.03
CA HIS A 59 21.68 3.71 4.63
C HIS A 59 21.95 2.61 3.60
N MET A 60 21.27 2.65 2.44
CA MET A 60 21.44 1.68 1.38
C MET A 60 21.13 2.24 -0.01
N ALA A 61 21.70 1.62 -1.03
CA ALA A 61 21.38 1.96 -2.42
C ALA A 61 19.96 1.48 -2.77
N LEU A 62 19.08 2.43 -3.04
CA LEU A 62 17.73 2.15 -3.53
C LEU A 62 17.71 2.03 -5.05
N SER A 63 16.81 1.19 -5.55
CA SER A 63 16.59 0.95 -6.97
C SER A 63 15.30 1.63 -7.42
N ASP A 64 15.35 2.31 -8.57
CA ASP A 64 14.16 2.86 -9.22
C ASP A 64 13.27 1.78 -9.83
N ARG A 65 13.80 0.55 -10.00
CA ARG A 65 13.03 -0.62 -10.41
C ARG A 65 12.16 -1.12 -9.26
N ARG A 66 11.08 -0.38 -8.99
CA ARG A 66 10.15 -0.59 -7.87
C ARG A 66 8.76 -1.07 -8.30
N ILE A 67 8.55 -1.33 -9.59
CA ILE A 67 7.27 -1.80 -10.11
C ILE A 67 7.39 -3.27 -10.48
N VAL A 68 6.49 -4.09 -9.96
CA VAL A 68 6.38 -5.52 -10.28
C VAL A 68 5.22 -5.69 -11.25
N GLU A 69 5.53 -5.96 -12.52
CA GLU A 69 4.57 -6.46 -13.50
C GLU A 69 4.46 -7.98 -13.32
N TYR A 70 3.24 -8.53 -13.30
CA TYR A 70 3.01 -9.98 -13.23
C TYR A 70 1.67 -10.36 -13.86
N LEU A 71 1.51 -11.63 -14.22
CA LEU A 71 0.22 -12.21 -14.58
C LEU A 71 -0.42 -12.86 -13.35
N GLU A 72 -1.64 -12.46 -13.01
CA GLU A 72 -2.49 -13.13 -12.05
C GLU A 72 -3.49 -14.04 -12.78
N HIS A 73 -3.54 -15.32 -12.40
CA HIS A 73 -4.45 -16.30 -12.98
C HIS A 73 -5.77 -16.33 -12.22
N ARG A 74 -6.87 -16.04 -12.91
CA ARG A 74 -8.25 -16.15 -12.42
C ARG A 74 -9.00 -17.14 -13.32
N GLY A 75 -9.16 -18.37 -12.83
CA GLY A 75 -9.75 -19.46 -13.61
C GLY A 75 -8.90 -19.79 -14.85
N ARG A 76 -9.45 -19.56 -16.05
CA ARG A 76 -8.75 -19.78 -17.33
C ARG A 76 -8.07 -18.53 -17.89
N GLN A 77 -8.31 -17.38 -17.28
CA GLN A 77 -7.78 -16.09 -17.75
C GLN A 77 -6.55 -15.69 -16.93
N ALA A 78 -5.62 -14.99 -17.59
CA ALA A 78 -4.46 -14.40 -16.97
C ALA A 78 -4.48 -12.89 -17.22
N ILE A 79 -4.45 -12.11 -16.14
CA ILE A 79 -4.55 -10.64 -16.22
C ILE A 79 -3.20 -10.05 -15.83
N THR A 80 -2.70 -9.11 -16.64
CA THR A 80 -1.53 -8.33 -16.27
C THR A 80 -1.88 -7.36 -15.15
N LYS A 81 -1.11 -7.41 -14.08
CA LYS A 81 -1.20 -6.55 -12.91
C LYS A 81 0.14 -5.86 -12.70
N TYR A 82 0.08 -4.65 -12.15
CA TYR A 82 1.24 -3.90 -11.70
C TYR A 82 1.11 -3.62 -10.21
N ARG A 83 2.18 -3.86 -9.47
CA ARG A 83 2.32 -3.50 -8.06
C ARG A 83 3.50 -2.57 -7.92
N GLU A 84 3.27 -1.38 -7.40
CA GLU A 84 4.35 -0.47 -7.02
C GLU A 84 4.77 -0.78 -5.59
N LEU A 85 6.07 -0.79 -5.37
CA LEU A 85 6.70 -1.02 -4.08
C LEU A 85 7.22 0.32 -3.58
N ASP A 86 7.02 0.61 -2.30
CA ASP A 86 7.35 1.93 -1.73
C ASP A 86 8.87 2.18 -1.81
N ALA A 87 9.69 1.20 -1.43
CA ALA A 87 11.12 1.20 -1.71
C ALA A 87 11.70 -0.20 -1.95
N VAL A 88 12.75 -0.26 -2.77
CA VAL A 88 13.44 -1.49 -3.15
C VAL A 88 14.95 -1.28 -3.06
N SER A 89 15.65 -2.24 -2.45
CA SER A 89 17.09 -2.37 -2.54
C SER A 89 17.44 -3.69 -3.24
N LEU A 90 18.50 -3.67 -4.05
CA LEU A 90 19.04 -4.82 -4.77
C LEU A 90 20.50 -5.02 -4.39
N PRO A 91 20.79 -5.59 -3.21
CA PRO A 91 22.17 -5.72 -2.72
C PRO A 91 23.05 -6.59 -3.64
N ASP A 92 22.44 -7.59 -4.28
CA ASP A 92 23.10 -8.48 -5.23
C ASP A 92 22.10 -9.06 -6.25
N ALA A 93 22.59 -9.76 -7.27
CA ALA A 93 21.76 -10.26 -8.37
C ALA A 93 20.72 -11.33 -7.95
N ARG A 94 20.82 -11.91 -6.76
CA ARG A 94 19.93 -12.97 -6.24
C ARG A 94 19.09 -12.50 -5.06
N THR A 95 19.27 -11.27 -4.59
CA THR A 95 18.64 -10.74 -3.38
C THR A 95 17.90 -9.46 -3.69
N ILE A 96 16.66 -9.39 -3.23
CA ILE A 96 15.87 -8.16 -3.21
C ILE A 96 15.40 -7.91 -1.77
N HIS A 97 15.43 -6.65 -1.36
CA HIS A 97 14.85 -6.18 -0.11
C HIS A 97 13.77 -5.16 -0.44
N VAL A 98 12.53 -5.49 -0.09
CA VAL A 98 11.35 -4.64 -0.29
C VAL A 98 10.97 -4.00 1.03
N PHE A 99 10.71 -2.70 0.99
CA PHE A 99 10.21 -1.92 2.12
C PHE A 99 8.79 -1.45 1.80
N GLU A 100 7.87 -1.76 2.71
CA GLU A 100 6.50 -1.23 2.71
C GLU A 100 6.41 -0.16 3.80
N ILE A 101 5.98 1.04 3.46
CA ILE A 101 5.86 2.16 4.38
C ILE A 101 4.36 2.37 4.68
N LYS A 102 4.04 2.50 5.97
CA LYS A 102 2.65 2.64 6.44
C LYS A 102 2.60 3.64 7.57
N ALA A 103 1.85 4.73 7.39
CA ALA A 103 1.40 5.57 8.50
C ALA A 103 0.03 5.09 8.98
N SER A 104 -0.11 4.81 10.28
CA SER A 104 -1.37 4.27 10.83
C SER A 104 -1.50 4.53 12.33
N MET A 105 -2.74 4.81 12.76
CA MET A 105 -3.13 4.79 14.17
C MET A 105 -3.67 3.41 14.61
N LYS A 106 -3.93 2.51 13.66
CA LYS A 106 -4.53 1.19 13.91
C LYS A 106 -3.44 0.12 13.80
N ALA A 107 -3.15 -0.61 14.88
CA ALA A 107 -2.18 -1.71 14.85
C ALA A 107 -2.62 -2.84 13.91
N THR A 108 -3.93 -3.03 13.71
CA THR A 108 -4.51 -4.05 12.83
C THR A 108 -4.14 -3.86 11.37
N SER A 109 -3.75 -2.64 10.93
CA SER A 109 -3.27 -2.39 9.57
C SER A 109 -2.05 -3.25 9.21
N LEU A 110 -1.25 -3.65 10.21
CA LEU A 110 -0.11 -4.55 10.05
C LEU A 110 -0.53 -5.91 9.48
N ARG A 111 -1.71 -6.43 9.84
CA ARG A 111 -2.20 -7.72 9.31
C ARG A 111 -2.37 -7.67 7.79
N ARG A 112 -2.91 -6.55 7.28
CA ARG A 112 -3.10 -6.32 5.84
C ARG A 112 -1.77 -6.14 5.14
N ALA A 113 -0.86 -5.33 5.69
CA ALA A 113 0.48 -5.13 5.14
C ALA A 113 1.25 -6.46 5.01
N VAL A 114 1.19 -7.29 6.05
CA VAL A 114 1.83 -8.63 6.03
C VAL A 114 1.21 -9.54 4.97
N HIS A 115 -0.11 -9.50 4.79
CA HIS A 115 -0.76 -10.26 3.72
C HIS A 115 -0.31 -9.79 2.33
N GLN A 116 -0.27 -8.48 2.09
CA GLN A 116 0.20 -7.90 0.82
C GLN A 116 1.67 -8.24 0.54
N LEU A 117 2.52 -8.24 1.57
CA LEU A 117 3.91 -8.64 1.46
C LEU A 117 4.10 -10.12 1.15
N ARG A 118 3.21 -11.01 1.61
CA ARG A 118 3.27 -12.44 1.26
C ARG A 118 3.03 -12.68 -0.24
N ASP A 119 2.04 -12.00 -0.82
CA ASP A 119 1.80 -12.07 -2.27
C ASP A 119 3.01 -11.50 -3.03
N THR A 120 3.55 -10.37 -2.54
CA THR A 120 4.77 -9.75 -3.09
C THR A 120 5.98 -10.69 -3.03
N GLN A 121 6.22 -11.36 -1.90
CA GLN A 121 7.27 -12.38 -1.75
C GLN A 121 7.06 -13.54 -2.72
N THR A 122 5.83 -14.04 -2.84
CA THR A 122 5.51 -15.14 -3.75
C THR A 122 5.87 -14.80 -5.20
N ILE A 123 5.53 -13.59 -5.64
CA ILE A 123 5.82 -13.12 -6.99
C ILE A 123 7.34 -12.93 -7.19
N LEU A 124 8.00 -12.24 -6.27
CA LEU A 124 9.43 -11.91 -6.37
C LEU A 124 10.35 -13.12 -6.23
N ARG A 125 9.94 -14.17 -5.52
CA ARG A 125 10.69 -15.44 -5.40
C ARG A 125 10.85 -16.18 -6.74
N MET A 126 10.09 -15.80 -7.77
CA MET A 126 10.29 -16.30 -9.13
C MET A 126 11.45 -15.61 -9.85
N LEU A 127 11.88 -14.43 -9.37
CA LEU A 127 12.98 -13.62 -9.92
C LEU A 127 14.25 -13.70 -9.06
N PHE A 128 14.09 -13.75 -7.74
CA PHE A 128 15.19 -13.68 -6.77
C PHE A 128 15.15 -14.89 -5.85
N THR A 129 16.32 -15.40 -5.47
CA THR A 129 16.42 -16.52 -4.52
C THR A 129 16.09 -16.08 -3.10
N ARG A 130 16.44 -14.83 -2.74
CA ARG A 130 16.22 -14.26 -1.41
C ARG A 130 15.38 -12.99 -1.54
N VAL A 131 14.25 -12.96 -0.85
CA VAL A 131 13.32 -11.82 -0.84
C VAL A 131 13.08 -11.40 0.60
N HIS A 132 13.81 -10.38 1.04
CA HIS A 132 13.58 -9.78 2.35
C HIS A 132 12.45 -8.76 2.25
N THR A 133 11.60 -8.72 3.27
CA THR A 133 10.54 -7.72 3.37
C THR A 133 10.60 -7.03 4.72
N THR A 134 10.38 -5.73 4.72
CA THR A 134 10.37 -4.94 5.94
C THR A 134 9.25 -3.92 5.88
N ILE A 135 8.53 -3.79 6.98
CA ILE A 135 7.51 -2.76 7.17
C ILE A 135 8.16 -1.63 7.96
N LEU A 136 8.10 -0.41 7.41
CA LEU A 136 8.39 0.81 8.15
C LEU A 136 7.06 1.40 8.60
N LEU A 137 6.72 1.18 9.87
CA LEU A 137 5.47 1.63 10.46
C LEU A 137 5.68 2.99 11.12
N VAL A 138 5.03 4.02 10.59
CA VAL A 138 4.87 5.31 11.24
C VAL A 138 3.64 5.23 12.13
N ASP A 139 3.89 5.25 13.43
CA ASP A 139 2.87 5.24 14.46
C ASP A 139 2.33 6.65 14.67
N THR A 140 1.06 6.83 14.32
CA THR A 140 0.36 8.11 14.44
C THR A 140 -0.63 8.13 15.61
N GLY A 141 -0.44 7.29 16.64
CA GLY A 141 -1.26 7.30 17.85
C GLY A 141 -1.79 5.92 18.31
N MET A 142 -1.12 4.83 17.98
CA MET A 142 -1.50 3.50 18.47
C MET A 142 -1.40 3.43 20.00
N PRO A 143 -2.34 2.75 20.68
CA PRO A 143 -2.26 2.58 22.12
C PRO A 143 -1.03 1.72 22.48
N LEU A 144 -0.25 2.21 23.44
CA LEU A 144 0.92 1.51 23.96
C LEU A 144 0.53 0.44 24.98
N THR A 145 -0.46 0.76 25.83
CA THR A 145 -0.93 -0.12 26.89
C THR A 145 -2.42 -0.41 26.78
N PRO A 146 -2.92 -1.49 27.43
CA PRO A 146 -4.37 -1.73 27.54
C PRO A 146 -5.13 -0.58 28.21
N ALA A 147 -4.48 0.17 29.10
CA ALA A 147 -5.07 1.34 29.74
C ALA A 147 -5.25 2.49 28.73
N ASP A 148 -4.25 2.74 27.88
CA ASP A 148 -4.35 3.73 26.79
C ASP A 148 -5.43 3.34 25.80
N ALA A 149 -5.52 2.05 25.45
CA ALA A 149 -6.56 1.54 24.57
C ALA A 149 -7.97 1.76 25.15
N ALA A 150 -8.15 1.51 26.45
CA ALA A 150 -9.42 1.78 27.13
C ALA A 150 -9.74 3.28 27.18
N ALA A 151 -8.74 4.14 27.40
CA ALA A 151 -8.91 5.59 27.38
C ALA A 151 -9.26 6.12 25.98
N GLN A 152 -8.60 5.63 24.92
CA GLN A 152 -8.92 5.97 23.54
C GLN A 152 -10.35 5.55 23.17
N ARG A 153 -10.79 4.36 23.58
CA ARG A 153 -12.19 3.94 23.38
C ARG A 153 -13.17 4.86 24.12
N ALA A 154 -12.87 5.25 25.36
CA ALA A 154 -13.74 6.16 26.11
C ALA A 154 -13.83 7.56 25.48
N ASP A 155 -12.70 8.11 25.02
CA ASP A 155 -12.64 9.39 24.29
C ASP A 155 -13.44 9.32 22.98
N TRP A 156 -13.27 8.25 22.20
CA TRP A 156 -14.06 8.01 20.99
C TRP A 156 -15.56 7.98 21.27
N ILE A 157 -15.99 7.29 22.35
CA ILE A 157 -17.43 7.20 22.73
C ILE A 157 -17.96 8.58 23.10
N ALA A 158 -17.16 9.39 23.80
CA ALA A 158 -17.53 10.75 24.17
C ALA A 158 -17.65 11.68 22.96
N LYS A 159 -16.79 11.50 21.95
CA LYS A 159 -16.82 12.28 20.69
C LYS A 159 -17.92 11.82 19.72
N ASN A 160 -18.33 10.55 19.78
CA ASN A 160 -19.31 9.95 18.86
C ASN A 160 -20.54 9.38 19.59
N PRO A 161 -21.34 10.21 20.31
CA PRO A 161 -22.46 9.73 21.11
C PRO A 161 -23.58 9.08 20.30
N ASP A 162 -23.70 9.43 19.02
CA ASP A 162 -24.75 8.93 18.12
C ASP A 162 -24.35 7.63 17.40
N ARG A 163 -23.11 7.15 17.56
CA ARG A 163 -22.60 5.92 16.92
C ARG A 163 -22.60 4.73 17.90
N PRO A 164 -22.85 3.50 17.41
CA PRO A 164 -22.73 2.31 18.25
C PRO A 164 -21.27 2.17 18.71
N ALA A 165 -21.06 2.10 20.03
CA ALA A 165 -19.72 1.96 20.60
C ALA A 165 -19.05 0.65 20.15
N PRO A 166 -17.74 0.68 19.82
CA PRO A 166 -16.97 -0.53 19.58
C PRO A 166 -17.08 -1.48 20.77
N ASP A 167 -17.28 -2.77 20.53
CA ASP A 167 -17.41 -3.77 21.60
C ASP A 167 -16.13 -3.89 22.43
N GLU A 168 -14.98 -3.81 21.77
CA GLU A 168 -13.66 -3.98 22.37
C GLU A 168 -12.79 -2.73 22.16
N PRO A 169 -11.85 -2.44 23.06
CA PRO A 169 -10.86 -1.38 22.85
C PRO A 169 -9.92 -1.71 21.69
N PRO A 170 -9.34 -0.70 21.01
CA PRO A 170 -8.39 -0.93 19.94
C PRO A 170 -7.17 -1.72 20.46
N PRO A 171 -6.67 -2.72 19.72
CA PRO A 171 -5.55 -3.53 20.20
C PRO A 171 -4.24 -2.74 20.16
N THR A 172 -3.34 -3.02 21.13
CA THR A 172 -1.97 -2.53 21.10
C THR A 172 -1.15 -3.22 20.01
N LEU A 173 -0.01 -2.63 19.63
CA LEU A 173 0.91 -3.25 18.67
C LEU A 173 1.38 -4.62 19.14
N ASP A 174 1.75 -4.75 20.42
CA ASP A 174 2.22 -6.03 20.99
C ASP A 174 1.14 -7.12 20.89
N ALA A 175 -0.11 -6.80 21.21
CA ALA A 175 -1.23 -7.74 21.08
C ALA A 175 -1.44 -8.18 19.61
N VAL A 176 -1.22 -7.29 18.64
CA VAL A 176 -1.28 -7.68 17.21
C VAL A 176 -0.09 -8.56 16.82
N LEU A 177 1.11 -8.26 17.32
CA LEU A 177 2.33 -9.02 17.03
C LEU A 177 2.30 -10.45 17.58
N GLU A 178 1.65 -10.69 18.71
CA GLU A 178 1.41 -12.04 19.25
C GLU A 178 0.69 -12.95 18.23
N HIS A 179 -0.15 -12.38 17.38
CA HIS A 179 -0.89 -13.09 16.33
C HIS A 179 -0.15 -13.14 14.98
N LEU A 180 1.04 -12.55 14.89
CA LEU A 180 1.85 -12.46 13.67
C LEU A 180 3.26 -13.03 13.94
N PRO A 181 3.39 -14.35 14.17
CA PRO A 181 4.66 -14.99 14.56
C PRO A 181 5.74 -14.91 13.48
N GLN A 182 5.43 -14.48 12.26
CA GLN A 182 6.37 -14.22 11.17
C GLN A 182 6.96 -12.79 11.19
N VAL A 183 6.40 -11.87 11.99
CA VAL A 183 6.86 -10.48 12.08
C VAL A 183 7.86 -10.34 13.22
N ARG A 184 8.95 -9.62 12.99
CA ARG A 184 9.97 -9.32 14.01
C ARG A 184 10.15 -7.81 14.10
N LEU A 185 9.69 -7.24 15.22
CA LEU A 185 10.03 -5.87 15.58
C LEU A 185 11.53 -5.78 15.85
N ALA A 186 12.20 -4.86 15.16
CA ALA A 186 13.62 -4.59 15.31
C ALA A 186 13.81 -3.11 15.73
N PRO A 187 14.84 -2.82 16.53
CA PRO A 187 15.15 -1.45 16.95
C PRO A 187 15.89 -0.64 15.88
N SER A 188 16.50 -1.28 14.88
CA SER A 188 17.27 -0.62 13.82
C SER A 188 17.36 -1.49 12.56
N LEU A 189 17.85 -0.90 11.45
CA LEU A 189 18.09 -1.62 10.20
C LEU A 189 19.08 -2.79 10.36
N GLU A 190 20.12 -2.63 11.18
CA GLU A 190 21.15 -3.66 11.42
C GLU A 190 20.61 -4.84 12.22
N ALA A 191 19.54 -4.62 12.99
CA ALA A 191 18.90 -5.64 13.81
C ALA A 191 17.75 -6.36 13.07
N LEU A 192 17.51 -6.05 11.80
CA LEU A 192 16.50 -6.74 10.98
C LEU A 192 16.82 -8.24 10.83
N PRO A 193 15.79 -9.09 10.72
CA PRO A 193 15.99 -10.53 10.59
C PRO A 193 16.75 -10.87 9.29
N ALA A 194 17.79 -11.70 9.43
CA ALA A 194 18.53 -12.25 8.29
C ALA A 194 17.77 -13.38 7.56
N ASP A 195 16.70 -13.91 8.17
CA ASP A 195 15.85 -14.94 7.57
C ASP A 195 14.84 -14.29 6.60
N PRO A 196 14.86 -14.62 5.29
CA PRO A 196 13.94 -14.07 4.29
C PRO A 196 12.50 -14.59 4.41
N ASP A 197 12.23 -15.59 5.26
CA ASP A 197 10.86 -16.02 5.58
C ASP A 197 10.22 -15.17 6.69
N LEU A 198 11.00 -14.35 7.40
CA LEU A 198 10.51 -13.39 8.39
C LEU A 198 10.30 -12.01 7.78
N VAL A 199 9.31 -11.28 8.31
CA VAL A 199 9.04 -9.88 7.97
C VAL A 199 9.66 -9.00 9.04
N GLY A 200 10.59 -8.14 8.65
CA GLY A 200 11.11 -7.10 9.55
C GLY A 200 10.06 -6.03 9.82
N LEU A 201 10.04 -5.45 11.01
CA LEU A 201 9.22 -4.31 11.36
C LEU A 201 10.10 -3.27 12.07
N LEU A 202 10.16 -2.06 11.54
CA LEU A 202 10.70 -0.89 12.22
C LEU A 202 9.56 0.06 12.54
N ARG A 203 9.55 0.60 13.76
CA ARG A 203 8.55 1.55 14.22
C ARG A 203 9.17 2.93 14.34
N PHE A 204 8.51 3.92 13.78
CA PHE A 204 8.83 5.33 13.86
C PHE A 204 7.66 6.05 14.53
N SER A 205 7.96 6.99 15.41
CA SER A 205 6.98 7.95 15.93
C SER A 205 6.79 9.10 14.94
N VAL A 206 5.74 9.90 15.13
CA VAL A 206 5.57 11.17 14.41
C VAL A 206 6.77 12.10 14.64
N ASP A 207 7.31 12.14 15.85
CA ASP A 207 8.49 12.95 16.18
C ASP A 207 9.73 12.51 15.39
N ASP A 208 9.89 11.20 15.14
CA ASP A 208 10.97 10.70 14.28
C ASP A 208 10.80 11.21 12.85
N ILE A 209 9.57 11.23 12.31
CA ILE A 209 9.29 11.75 10.96
C ILE A 209 9.50 13.27 10.89
N VAL A 210 9.09 14.00 11.92
CA VAL A 210 9.36 15.45 12.04
C VAL A 210 10.86 15.71 12.07
N ALA A 211 11.63 14.91 12.79
CA ALA A 211 13.10 15.03 12.83
C ALA A 211 13.75 14.74 11.47
N LEU A 212 13.14 13.89 10.63
CA LEU A 212 13.63 13.55 9.29
C LEU A 212 13.26 14.60 8.23
N ALA A 213 12.04 15.11 8.26
CA ALA A 213 11.49 15.96 7.19
C ALA A 213 11.45 17.45 7.54
N GLY A 214 11.46 17.81 8.82
CA GLY A 214 11.09 19.16 9.29
C GLY A 214 9.57 19.31 9.37
N ALA A 215 9.07 19.90 10.46
CA ALA A 215 7.64 20.05 10.72
C ALA A 215 6.93 20.88 9.64
N GLU A 216 7.62 21.86 9.05
CA GLU A 216 7.11 22.73 7.98
C GLU A 216 6.82 22.00 6.66
N ASN A 217 7.31 20.78 6.50
CA ASN A 217 7.12 19.95 5.32
C ASN A 217 6.09 18.85 5.54
N LEU A 218 5.36 18.88 6.66
CA LEU A 218 4.42 17.84 7.06
C LEU A 218 3.05 18.42 7.37
N HIS A 219 2.00 17.75 6.90
CA HIS A 219 0.63 18.01 7.31
C HIS A 219 0.36 17.28 8.62
N LEU A 220 0.50 17.96 9.75
CA LEU A 220 0.32 17.36 11.08
C LEU A 220 -1.10 17.50 11.65
N ASP A 221 -1.89 18.44 11.11
CA ASP A 221 -3.26 18.72 11.58
C ASP A 221 -4.27 17.76 10.91
N TRP A 222 -4.20 16.47 11.24
CA TRP A 222 -5.12 15.44 10.70
C TRP A 222 -6.25 15.03 11.66
N ASP A 223 -6.24 15.52 12.89
CA ASP A 223 -7.22 15.13 13.91
C ASP A 223 -8.65 15.60 13.58
N GLU A 224 -8.80 16.64 12.74
CA GLU A 224 -10.09 17.19 12.30
C GLU A 224 -10.75 16.37 11.18
N ASP A 225 -9.96 15.59 10.40
CA ASP A 225 -10.44 14.83 9.23
C ASP A 225 -10.87 13.38 9.57
N ASP A 226 -10.51 12.87 10.75
CA ASP A 226 -10.73 11.48 11.18
C ASP A 226 -12.20 11.17 11.54
N GLU A 227 -13.07 12.17 11.67
CA GLU A 227 -14.48 12.02 12.09
C GLU A 227 -15.37 11.32 11.04
N GLU A 228 -14.96 11.31 9.77
CA GLU A 228 -15.74 10.78 8.65
C GLU A 228 -15.45 9.30 8.31
N GLU A 229 -14.63 8.59 9.09
CA GLU A 229 -14.07 7.29 8.67
C GLU A 229 -14.98 6.06 8.89
N GLU A 230 -16.15 6.18 9.54
CA GLU A 230 -16.83 4.97 10.06
C GLU A 230 -18.09 4.50 9.33
N ASP A 231 -18.69 5.31 8.44
CA ASP A 231 -19.93 4.93 7.71
C ASP A 231 -19.68 4.33 6.32
N GLY A 232 -18.43 4.19 5.90
CA GLY A 232 -18.06 3.36 4.76
C GLY A 232 -17.40 2.10 5.29
N ALA A 233 -18.09 0.96 5.24
CA ALA A 233 -17.41 -0.34 5.23
C ALA A 233 -16.26 -0.24 4.25
N GLU A 234 -15.03 -0.05 4.74
CA GLU A 234 -13.84 0.44 4.01
C GLU A 234 -14.14 0.58 2.53
N GLN A 235 -14.84 1.66 2.14
CA GLN A 235 -15.37 1.81 0.79
C GLN A 235 -14.19 1.52 -0.12
N GLU A 236 -14.27 0.50 -0.97
CA GLU A 236 -13.14 -0.03 -1.75
C GLU A 236 -12.32 1.14 -2.34
N VAL A 237 -11.36 1.65 -1.58
CA VAL A 237 -10.41 2.64 -2.07
C VAL A 237 -9.49 1.76 -2.86
N ALA A 238 -9.90 1.56 -4.12
CA ALA A 238 -9.40 0.58 -5.07
C ALA A 238 -7.93 0.32 -4.77
N GLU A 239 -7.66 -0.88 -4.26
CA GLU A 239 -6.35 -1.41 -3.89
C GLU A 239 -5.26 -0.55 -4.52
N ARG A 240 -4.58 0.31 -3.73
CA ARG A 240 -3.58 1.23 -4.29
C ARG A 240 -2.49 0.51 -5.10
N TYR A 241 -2.41 -0.83 -5.10
CA TYR A 241 -1.38 -1.58 -5.83
C TYR A 241 -1.81 -2.93 -6.45
N ALA A 242 -2.92 -2.96 -7.20
CA ALA A 242 -3.15 -4.01 -8.22
C ALA A 242 -4.24 -3.60 -9.24
N TYR A 243 -3.96 -2.66 -10.14
CA TYR A 243 -4.95 -2.25 -11.15
C TYR A 243 -5.07 -3.28 -12.29
N THR A 244 -6.30 -3.70 -12.55
CA THR A 244 -6.72 -4.63 -13.62
C THR A 244 -6.98 -3.85 -14.90
N THR A 245 -6.34 -4.20 -16.00
CA THR A 245 -6.93 -3.97 -17.33
C THR A 245 -7.78 -5.18 -17.68
N GLU A 246 -9.06 -5.14 -17.34
CA GLU A 246 -10.06 -6.00 -17.97
C GLU A 246 -10.41 -5.35 -19.31
N VAL A 247 -9.95 -5.96 -20.40
CA VAL A 247 -10.65 -5.84 -21.68
C VAL A 247 -11.46 -7.13 -21.76
N THR A 248 -12.69 -7.09 -21.25
CA THR A 248 -13.63 -8.20 -21.41
C THR A 248 -14.13 -8.20 -22.86
N GLU A 249 -14.22 -9.38 -23.47
CA GLU A 249 -14.81 -9.57 -24.82
C GLU A 249 -16.31 -9.22 -24.86
N ASP A 250 -16.94 -8.93 -23.71
CA ASP A 250 -18.34 -8.48 -23.61
C ASP A 250 -18.53 -6.98 -23.95
N ASP A 251 -17.48 -6.22 -24.24
CA ASP A 251 -17.57 -4.82 -24.70
C ASP A 251 -18.06 -4.68 -26.16
N GLU A 252 -18.34 -5.79 -26.86
CA GLU A 252 -18.90 -5.76 -28.22
C GLU A 252 -20.31 -5.18 -28.29
N ASP A 253 -21.09 -5.24 -27.20
CA ASP A 253 -22.44 -4.68 -27.09
C ASP A 253 -22.49 -3.31 -26.37
N ASN A 254 -21.32 -2.69 -26.11
CA ASN A 254 -21.26 -1.38 -25.48
C ASN A 254 -21.72 -0.27 -26.46
N PRO A 255 -22.79 0.49 -26.16
CA PRO A 255 -23.30 1.53 -27.05
C PRO A 255 -22.27 2.62 -27.36
N LEU A 256 -21.26 2.79 -26.50
CA LEU A 256 -20.14 3.70 -26.72
C LEU A 256 -19.17 3.18 -27.79
N ALA A 257 -18.88 1.87 -27.80
CA ALA A 257 -18.03 1.23 -28.81
C ALA A 257 -18.69 1.23 -30.20
N ALA A 258 -20.01 1.10 -30.25
CA ALA A 258 -20.79 1.24 -31.48
C ALA A 258 -20.79 2.69 -32.01
N ALA A 259 -20.90 3.68 -31.13
CA ALA A 259 -20.83 5.09 -31.51
C ALA A 259 -19.45 5.49 -32.05
N LEU A 260 -18.37 4.94 -31.48
CA LEU A 260 -17.01 5.22 -31.92
C LEU A 260 -16.71 4.63 -33.31
N ARG A 261 -17.18 3.41 -33.60
CA ARG A 261 -17.06 2.79 -34.94
C ARG A 261 -17.80 3.60 -36.00
N LYS A 262 -19.02 4.03 -35.71
CA LYS A 262 -19.83 4.85 -36.62
C LYS A 262 -19.17 6.20 -36.93
N ALA A 263 -18.46 6.78 -35.97
CA ALA A 263 -17.70 8.02 -36.15
C ALA A 263 -16.41 7.84 -36.98
N ILE A 264 -15.82 6.64 -36.97
CA ILE A 264 -14.63 6.30 -37.76
C ILE A 264 -15.03 5.94 -39.20
N GLU A 265 -16.11 5.17 -39.39
CA GLU A 265 -16.65 4.82 -40.71
C GLU A 265 -17.19 6.05 -41.47
N GLY A 266 -17.78 7.02 -40.75
CA GLY A 266 -18.25 8.28 -41.33
C GLY A 266 -17.14 9.26 -41.75
N ARG A 267 -15.86 8.96 -41.48
CA ARG A 267 -14.69 9.75 -41.94
C ARG A 267 -13.99 9.17 -43.16
N GLN A 268 -14.44 8.02 -43.68
CA GLN A 268 -13.89 7.37 -44.87
C GLN A 268 -14.83 7.43 -46.09
N GLN A 269 -15.85 8.29 -46.05
CA GLN A 269 -16.64 8.68 -47.24
C GLN A 269 -16.38 10.13 -47.59
#